data_AF-A0A0F8Z9I1-F1
#
_entry.id   AF-A0A0F8Z9I1-F1
#
_cell.length_a   1.000
_cell.length_b   1.000
_cell.length_c   1.000
_cell.angle_alpha   90.00
_cell.angle_beta   90.00
_cell.angle_gamma   90.00
#
_symmetry.space_group_name_H-M   'P 1'
#
loop_
_entity.id
_entity.type
_entity.pdbx_description
1 polymer ?
#
loop_
_entity_poly.entity_id
_entity_poly.type
_entity_poly.pdbx_seq_one_letter_code
_entity_poly.pdbx_strand_id
1 'polypeptide(L)'
;MRFLGNSYVVLAELPVHWLPSASQIPKLQEGADAAIYPVWLMDATGVRAHIFMRCPACDAPLNLSPSSMREQRGWNESPPDIQLITGCLRCSGTYMIDEEKAYCLSLTPAHTARKVAVAKPQ
;
A
#
# COMPACT_ATOMS: atom_id res chain seq x y z
N MET A 1 -10.83 -5.80 -16.37
CA MET A 1 -9.47 -5.62 -15.85
C MET A 1 -8.97 -4.25 -16.28
N ARG A 2 -8.58 -3.40 -15.33
CA ARG A 2 -8.01 -2.08 -15.59
C ARG A 2 -6.49 -2.20 -15.48
N PHE A 3 -5.76 -1.70 -16.48
CA PHE A 3 -4.30 -1.62 -16.43
C PHE A 3 -3.89 -0.24 -15.88
N LEU A 4 -2.88 -0.22 -15.01
CA LEU A 4 -2.18 1.00 -14.62
C LEU A 4 -0.83 1.01 -15.36
N GLY A 5 -0.80 1.73 -16.48
CA GLY A 5 0.32 1.68 -17.43
C GLY A 5 0.48 0.29 -18.07
N ASN A 6 1.71 -0.07 -18.45
CA ASN A 6 2.03 -1.34 -19.11
C ASN A 6 2.51 -2.46 -18.15
N SER A 7 2.50 -2.21 -16.84
CA SER A 7 3.19 -3.08 -15.86
C SER A 7 2.30 -3.61 -14.75
N TYR A 8 1.10 -3.08 -14.55
CA TYR A 8 0.21 -3.50 -13.46
C TYR A 8 -1.21 -3.78 -13.92
N VAL A 9 -1.77 -4.89 -13.42
CA VAL A 9 -3.20 -5.23 -13.51
C VAL A 9 -3.85 -4.93 -12.17
N VAL A 10 -4.96 -4.18 -12.20
CA VAL A 10 -5.82 -3.98 -11.03
C VAL A 10 -6.67 -5.24 -10.83
N LEU A 11 -6.45 -5.91 -9.71
CA LEU A 11 -7.19 -7.11 -9.28
C LEU A 11 -8.49 -6.74 -8.54
N ALA A 12 -8.43 -5.70 -7.71
CA ALA A 12 -9.54 -5.22 -6.91
C ALA A 12 -9.36 -3.73 -6.57
N GLU A 13 -10.48 -3.04 -6.36
CA GLU A 13 -10.53 -1.71 -5.76
C GLU A 13 -11.06 -1.85 -4.33
N LEU A 14 -10.37 -1.24 -3.37
CA LEU A 14 -10.74 -1.23 -1.96
C LEU A 14 -11.03 0.22 -1.54
N PRO A 15 -12.08 0.47 -0.74
CA PRO A 15 -12.28 1.79 -0.14
C PRO A 15 -11.17 2.08 0.88
N VAL A 16 -10.80 3.36 0.97
CA VAL A 16 -9.87 3.88 1.98
C VAL A 16 -10.66 4.68 3.01
N HIS A 17 -10.43 4.37 4.28
CA HIS A 17 -11.05 5.03 5.41
C HIS A 17 -9.98 5.54 6.37
N TRP A 18 -9.66 6.82 6.28
CA TRP A 18 -8.72 7.45 7.19
C TRP A 18 -9.27 7.48 8.61
N LEU A 19 -8.51 6.94 9.55
CA LEU A 19 -8.88 6.88 10.96
C LEU A 19 -8.00 7.82 11.80
N PRO A 20 -8.56 8.41 12.88
CA PRO A 20 -7.79 9.24 13.79
C PRO A 20 -6.82 8.44 14.67
N SER A 21 -6.98 7.11 14.79
CA SER A 21 -6.14 6.27 15.65
C SER A 21 -6.05 4.83 15.15
N ALA A 22 -4.88 4.21 15.33
CA ALA A 22 -4.64 2.80 15.03
C ALA A 22 -5.47 1.85 15.91
N SER A 23 -5.93 2.30 17.08
CA SER A 23 -6.84 1.53 17.94
C SER A 23 -8.24 1.34 17.35
N GLN A 24 -8.61 2.15 16.35
CA GLN A 24 -9.91 2.08 15.69
C GLN A 24 -9.89 1.20 14.44
N ILE A 25 -8.72 0.66 14.06
CA ILE A 25 -8.60 -0.23 12.90
C ILE A 25 -9.40 -1.51 13.20
N PRO A 26 -10.42 -1.86 12.39
CA PRO A 26 -11.17 -3.09 12.55
C PRO A 26 -10.24 -4.30 12.42
N LYS A 27 -10.49 -5.33 13.25
CA LYS A 27 -9.84 -6.62 13.05
C LYS A 27 -10.39 -7.28 11.80
N LEU A 28 -9.55 -8.00 11.07
CA LEU A 28 -9.96 -8.78 9.92
C LEU A 28 -11.03 -9.81 10.36
N GLN A 29 -12.20 -9.76 9.74
CA GLN A 29 -13.29 -10.71 9.95
C GLN A 29 -13.52 -11.48 8.65
N GLU A 30 -13.70 -12.79 8.74
CA GLU A 30 -14.04 -13.60 7.57
C GLU A 30 -15.37 -13.15 6.97
N GLY A 31 -15.40 -12.91 5.66
CA GLY A 31 -16.60 -12.50 4.93
C GLY A 31 -16.92 -11.00 4.97
N ALA A 32 -16.15 -10.19 5.69
CA ALA A 32 -16.27 -8.73 5.62
C ALA A 32 -15.66 -8.18 4.33
N ASP A 33 -16.25 -7.10 3.79
CA ASP A 33 -15.70 -6.40 2.64
C ASP A 33 -14.32 -5.83 2.99
N ALA A 34 -13.33 -6.08 2.13
CA ALA A 34 -11.97 -5.61 2.35
C ALA A 34 -11.89 -4.09 2.16
N ALA A 35 -11.24 -3.41 3.10
CA ALA A 35 -10.99 -1.98 3.08
C ALA A 35 -9.60 -1.67 3.66
N ILE A 36 -9.08 -0.48 3.38
CA ILE A 36 -7.83 0.01 3.95
C ILE A 36 -8.15 1.09 4.99
N TYR A 37 -7.46 1.01 6.13
CA TYR A 37 -7.65 1.92 7.25
C TYR A 37 -6.34 2.62 7.62
N PRO A 38 -5.91 3.65 6.88
CA PRO A 38 -4.69 4.37 7.18
C PRO A 38 -4.86 5.31 8.37
N VAL A 39 -3.78 5.49 9.12
CA VAL A 39 -3.71 6.38 10.28
C VAL A 39 -2.46 7.23 10.17
N TRP A 40 -2.63 8.55 10.28
CA TRP A 40 -1.52 9.47 10.41
C TRP A 40 -0.81 9.29 11.75
N LEU A 41 0.49 9.05 11.69
CA LEU A 41 1.38 9.13 12.85
C LEU A 41 2.12 10.47 12.79
N MET A 42 1.91 11.27 13.82
CA MET A 42 2.51 12.59 13.96
C MET A 42 3.84 12.48 14.71
N ASP A 43 4.83 13.30 14.36
CA ASP A 43 6.01 13.48 15.20
C ASP A 43 5.73 14.35 16.43
N ALA A 44 6.76 14.57 17.25
CA ALA A 44 6.67 15.38 18.47
C ALA A 44 6.29 16.85 18.22
N THR A 45 6.39 17.33 16.98
CA THR A 45 6.04 18.70 16.58
C THR A 45 4.66 18.81 15.94
N GLY A 46 3.95 17.69 15.79
CA GLY A 46 2.64 17.66 15.14
C GLY A 46 2.71 17.63 13.62
N VAL A 47 3.82 17.18 13.03
CA VAL A 47 3.96 16.98 11.58
C VAL A 47 3.63 15.54 11.24
N ARG A 48 2.89 15.31 10.14
CA ARG A 48 2.59 13.96 9.64
C ARG A 48 3.90 13.27 9.21
N ALA A 49 4.38 12.32 10.00
CA ALA A 49 5.69 11.70 9.79
C ALA A 49 5.59 10.29 9.17
N HIS A 50 4.56 9.54 9.53
CA HIS A 50 4.33 8.20 9.00
C HIS A 50 2.84 7.94 8.78
N ILE A 51 2.54 6.95 7.95
CA ILE A 51 1.21 6.34 7.85
C ILE A 51 1.32 4.91 8.38
N PHE A 52 0.48 4.59 9.36
CA PHE A 52 0.27 3.22 9.80
C PHE A 52 -0.97 2.66 9.12
N MET A 53 -0.85 1.47 8.53
CA MET A 53 -1.99 0.70 8.05
C MET A 53 -1.68 -0.80 8.14
N ARG A 54 -2.70 -1.64 7.95
CA ARG A 54 -2.54 -3.09 7.88
C ARG A 54 -2.83 -3.59 6.49
N CYS A 55 -2.10 -4.64 6.10
CA CYS A 55 -2.33 -5.33 4.84
C CYS A 55 -3.74 -5.94 4.84
N PRO A 56 -4.62 -5.59 3.88
CA PRO A 56 -6.00 -6.09 3.86
C PRO A 56 -6.08 -7.61 3.61
N ALA A 57 -4.99 -8.24 3.14
CA ALA A 57 -4.96 -9.67 2.86
C ALA A 57 -4.41 -10.54 4.00
N CYS A 58 -3.49 -10.02 4.83
CA CYS A 58 -2.80 -10.84 5.84
C CYS A 58 -2.58 -10.14 7.20
N ASP A 59 -3.19 -8.97 7.38
CA ASP A 59 -3.19 -8.17 8.61
C ASP A 59 -1.78 -7.74 9.10
N ALA A 60 -0.74 -7.93 8.29
CA ALA A 60 0.62 -7.48 8.59
C ALA A 60 0.72 -5.95 8.54
N PRO A 61 1.51 -5.32 9.43
CA PRO A 61 1.69 -3.86 9.41
C PRO A 61 2.42 -3.40 8.15
N LEU A 62 1.95 -2.31 7.57
CA LEU A 62 2.55 -1.58 6.46
C LEU A 62 2.83 -0.16 6.97
N ASN A 63 4.03 0.04 7.48
CA ASN A 63 4.48 1.36 7.95
C ASN A 63 5.04 2.11 6.74
N LEU A 64 4.42 3.24 6.40
CA LEU A 64 4.87 4.08 5.29
C LEU A 64 5.51 5.34 5.86
N SER A 65 6.66 5.69 5.33
CA SER A 65 7.38 6.94 5.60
C SER A 65 7.58 7.68 4.29
N PRO A 66 7.61 9.01 4.30
CA PRO A 66 7.89 9.76 3.09
C PRO A 66 9.32 9.44 2.64
N SER A 67 9.47 9.21 1.34
CA SER A 67 10.74 8.90 0.69
C SER A 67 11.55 10.17 0.36
N SER A 68 10.93 11.34 0.45
CA SER A 68 11.57 12.62 0.12
C SER A 68 10.96 13.80 0.89
N MET A 69 11.72 14.91 0.96
CA MET A 69 11.23 16.18 1.51
C MET A 69 10.10 16.82 0.70
N ARG A 70 9.92 16.43 -0.57
CA ARG A 70 8.79 16.87 -1.38
C ARG A 70 7.51 16.14 -0.96
N GLU A 71 7.61 14.83 -0.79
CA GLU A 71 6.51 13.99 -0.31
C GLU A 71 6.09 14.37 1.11
N GLN A 72 7.07 14.57 2.02
CA GLN A 72 6.82 15.09 3.36
C GLN A 72 6.04 16.41 3.36
N ARG A 73 6.35 17.32 2.42
CA ARG A 73 5.61 18.58 2.27
C ARG A 73 4.19 18.34 1.78
N GLY A 74 4.00 17.56 0.70
CA GLY A 74 2.68 17.23 0.16
C GLY A 74 1.78 16.53 1.19
N TRP A 75 2.34 15.66 2.02
CA TRP A 75 1.59 15.03 3.11
C TRP A 75 1.06 16.01 4.14
N ASN A 76 1.68 17.18 4.31
CA ASN A 76 1.24 18.20 5.28
C ASN A 76 0.40 19.32 4.65
N GLU A 77 0.03 19.21 3.37
CA GLU A 77 -0.93 20.10 2.72
C GLU A 77 -2.38 19.80 3.18
N SER A 78 -3.29 20.72 2.84
CA SER A 78 -4.73 20.61 3.10
C SER A 78 -5.53 20.90 1.83
N PRO A 79 -6.12 19.89 1.16
CA PRO A 79 -6.05 18.45 1.48
C PRO A 79 -4.63 17.87 1.26
N PRO A 80 -4.28 16.73 1.90
CA PRO A 80 -2.99 16.09 1.68
C PRO A 80 -2.87 15.50 0.28
N ASP A 81 -1.70 15.63 -0.34
CA ASP A 81 -1.39 14.94 -1.60
C ASP A 81 -0.90 13.51 -1.30
N ILE A 82 -1.79 12.52 -1.49
CA ILE A 82 -1.53 11.10 -1.23
C ILE A 82 -1.58 10.31 -2.53
N GLN A 83 -0.40 9.86 -2.96
CA GLN A 83 -0.28 8.87 -4.01
C GLN A 83 0.89 7.93 -3.69
N LEU A 84 0.56 6.75 -3.16
CA LEU A 84 1.53 5.82 -2.59
C LEU A 84 1.47 4.48 -3.32
N ILE A 85 2.63 3.84 -3.49
CA ILE A 85 2.71 2.43 -3.90
C ILE A 85 3.48 1.69 -2.81
N THR A 86 2.87 0.65 -2.26
CA THR A 86 3.49 -0.15 -1.20
C THR A 86 3.28 -1.65 -1.40
N GLY A 87 4.27 -2.44 -0.98
CA GLY A 87 4.23 -3.89 -0.98
C GLY A 87 4.14 -4.45 0.43
N CYS A 88 3.39 -5.54 0.61
CA CYS A 88 3.39 -6.31 1.84
C CYS A 88 4.51 -7.37 1.79
N LEU A 89 5.48 -7.27 2.71
CA LEU A 89 6.58 -8.23 2.80
C LEU A 89 6.14 -9.63 3.25
N ARG A 90 4.94 -9.78 3.83
CA ARG A 90 4.43 -11.07 4.31
C ARG A 90 3.72 -11.88 3.22
N CYS A 91 2.85 -11.23 2.44
CA CYS A 91 2.03 -11.92 1.44
C CYS A 91 2.32 -11.50 -0.01
N SER A 92 3.33 -10.65 -0.22
CA SER A 92 3.72 -10.12 -1.54
C SER A 92 2.62 -9.34 -2.27
N GLY A 93 1.58 -8.89 -1.55
CA GLY A 93 0.53 -8.02 -2.09
C GLY A 93 1.09 -6.64 -2.41
N THR A 94 0.73 -6.07 -3.56
CA THR A 94 1.12 -4.71 -3.95
C THR A 94 -0.12 -3.83 -4.02
N TYR A 95 -0.05 -2.63 -3.47
CA TYR A 95 -1.17 -1.70 -3.37
C TYR A 95 -0.75 -0.32 -3.87
N MET A 96 -1.54 0.27 -4.75
CA MET A 96 -1.49 1.71 -5.02
C MET A 96 -2.61 2.38 -4.22
N ILE A 97 -2.32 3.41 -3.45
CA ILE A 97 -3.22 4.01 -2.48
C ILE A 97 -3.31 5.50 -2.76
N ASP A 98 -4.53 6.01 -2.87
CA ASP A 98 -4.86 7.42 -2.87
C ASP A 98 -5.73 7.76 -1.63
N GLU A 99 -6.24 8.99 -1.57
CA GLU A 99 -7.01 9.46 -0.41
C GLU A 99 -8.31 8.67 -0.18
N GLU A 100 -8.95 8.17 -1.23
CA GLU A 100 -10.29 7.57 -1.18
C GLU A 100 -10.30 6.07 -1.53
N LYS A 101 -9.30 5.60 -2.28
CA LYS A 101 -9.26 4.28 -2.89
C LYS A 101 -7.87 3.67 -2.85
N ALA A 102 -7.87 2.35 -2.81
CA ALA A 102 -6.68 1.56 -3.02
C ALA A 102 -6.91 0.50 -4.09
N TYR A 103 -5.88 0.27 -4.89
CA TYR A 103 -5.88 -0.68 -5.99
C TYR A 103 -4.95 -1.83 -5.62
N CYS A 104 -5.49 -3.03 -5.52
CA CYS A 104 -4.71 -4.25 -5.40
C CYS A 104 -4.08 -4.56 -6.76
N LEU A 105 -2.75 -4.58 -6.83
CA LEU A 105 -2.00 -4.70 -8.07
C LEU A 105 -1.36 -6.08 -8.21
N SER A 106 -1.33 -6.58 -9.45
CA SER A 106 -0.46 -7.66 -9.89
C SER A 106 0.50 -7.15 -10.96
N LEU A 107 1.77 -7.51 -10.87
CA LEU A 107 2.79 -7.18 -11.89
C LEU A 107 2.56 -7.99 -13.17
N THR A 108 2.72 -7.35 -14.33
CA THR A 108 2.66 -7.98 -15.65
C THR A 108 3.97 -7.88 -16.42
N PRO A 109 4.40 -8.96 -17.12
CA PRO A 109 3.87 -10.31 -16.96
C PRO A 109 4.09 -10.76 -15.52
N ALA A 110 3.18 -11.57 -14.97
CA ALA A 110 3.46 -12.23 -13.70
C ALA A 110 4.82 -12.88 -13.88
N HIS A 111 5.83 -12.43 -13.12
CA HIS A 111 7.18 -12.96 -13.23
C HIS A 111 7.10 -14.43 -12.81
N THR A 112 6.76 -15.29 -13.77
CA THR A 112 7.20 -16.66 -13.80
C THR A 112 8.69 -16.56 -13.61
N ALA A 113 9.17 -17.20 -12.55
CA ALA A 113 10.58 -17.30 -12.21
C ALA A 113 11.37 -17.42 -13.50
N ARG A 114 12.26 -16.46 -13.77
CA ARG A 114 13.24 -16.62 -14.84
C ARG A 114 14.04 -17.85 -14.38
N LYS A 115 13.70 -19.03 -14.91
CA LYS A 115 14.51 -20.24 -14.72
C LYS A 115 15.87 -19.85 -15.27
N VAL A 116 16.79 -19.51 -14.38
CA VAL A 116 18.19 -19.36 -14.73
C VAL A 116 18.61 -20.77 -15.13
N ALA A 117 18.59 -21.06 -16.43
CA ALA A 117 19.32 -22.19 -16.96
C ALA A 117 20.79 -21.88 -16.72
N VAL A 118 21.34 -22.38 -15.61
CA VAL A 118 22.78 -22.40 -15.40
C VAL A 118 23.34 -23.34 -16.45
N ALA A 119 24.03 -22.77 -17.44
CA ALA A 119 24.82 -23.53 -18.40
C ALA A 119 25.89 -24.31 -17.61
N LYS A 120 25.94 -25.64 -17.81
CA LYS A 120 27.08 -26.43 -17.37
C LYS A 120 28.29 -26.08 -18.25
N PRO A 121 29.45 -25.74 -17.67
CA PRO A 121 30.69 -25.71 -18.45
C PRO A 121 31.07 -27.12 -18.88
N GLN A 122 31.66 -27.21 -20.08
CA GLN A 122 32.19 -28.43 -20.70
C GLN A 122 33.35 -29.02 -19.89
#